data_AF-A0A7V3ALX3-F1
#
_entry.id   AF-A0A7V3ALX3-F1
#
_cell.length_a   1.000
_cell.length_b   1.000
_cell.length_c   1.000
_cell.angle_alpha   90.00
_cell.angle_beta   90.00
_cell.angle_gamma   90.00
#
_symmetry.space_group_name_H-M   'P 1'
#
loop_
_entity.id
_entity.type
_entity.pdbx_description
1 polymer ?
#
loop_
_entity_poly.entity_id
_entity_poly.type
_entity_poly.pdbx_seq_one_letter_code
_entity_poly.pdbx_strand_id
1 'polypeptide(L)'
;MIANKYILPSEKTVDYALMYIPSENIYYQIISDEELFDYAGKMMVLPVSPLSFYAYLKAILISLEGQKIEEKAKFIINLLSAIKKDYYKIREDFSILNRHLTNAYNQSNNLFKNLQMLENKLVSTNLLEDKINQ
;
A
#
# COMPACT_ATOMS: atom_id res chain seq x y z
N MET A 1 42.33 4.11 -20.21
CA MET A 1 41.37 5.24 -20.14
C MET A 1 40.38 4.97 -19.00
N ILE A 2 39.85 6.02 -18.35
CA ILE A 2 38.98 5.91 -17.15
C ILE A 2 37.78 4.99 -17.39
N ALA A 3 37.07 5.15 -18.52
CA ALA A 3 35.91 4.34 -18.86
C ALA A 3 36.18 2.82 -18.77
N ASN A 4 37.21 2.33 -19.46
CA ASN A 4 37.55 0.90 -19.49
C ASN A 4 37.94 0.31 -18.12
N LYS A 5 38.37 1.15 -17.18
CA LYS A 5 38.85 0.69 -15.86
C LYS A 5 37.76 0.79 -14.79
N TYR A 6 36.80 1.71 -14.94
CA TYR A 6 35.86 2.06 -13.87
C TYR A 6 34.38 1.90 -14.27
N ILE A 7 34.07 1.68 -15.55
CA ILE A 7 32.72 1.40 -16.03
C ILE A 7 32.66 -0.09 -16.38
N LEU A 8 32.40 -0.91 -15.37
CA LEU A 8 32.32 -2.37 -15.45
C LEU A 8 30.95 -2.84 -14.89
N PRO A 9 29.86 -2.73 -15.67
CA PRO A 9 28.53 -3.13 -15.22
C PRO A 9 28.45 -4.60 -14.78
N SER A 10 29.26 -5.48 -15.37
CA SER A 10 29.41 -6.89 -14.95
C SER A 10 29.94 -7.04 -13.52
N GLU A 11 30.67 -6.05 -13.02
CA GLU A 11 31.19 -5.97 -11.66
C GLU A 11 30.33 -5.10 -10.74
N LYS A 12 29.08 -4.82 -11.13
CA LYS A 12 28.09 -4.02 -10.38
C LYS A 12 28.45 -2.54 -10.23
N THR A 13 29.21 -1.97 -11.15
CA THR A 13 29.31 -0.51 -11.26
C THR A 13 28.11 0.05 -12.01
N VAL A 14 27.87 1.35 -11.89
CA VAL A 14 27.00 2.08 -12.81
C VAL A 14 27.68 2.24 -14.18
N ASP A 15 26.91 2.62 -15.19
CA ASP A 15 27.32 2.74 -16.60
C ASP A 15 28.02 4.07 -16.94
N TYR A 16 28.39 4.86 -15.93
CA TYR A 16 29.14 6.10 -16.07
C TYR A 16 30.18 6.26 -14.95
N ALA A 17 31.17 7.13 -15.15
CA ALA A 17 32.18 7.46 -14.15
C ALA A 17 32.24 8.96 -13.87
N LEU A 18 32.44 9.34 -12.61
CA LEU A 18 32.74 10.72 -12.23
C LEU A 18 34.25 10.93 -12.22
N MET A 19 34.75 11.85 -13.05
CA MET A 19 36.16 12.22 -13.07
C MET A 19 36.37 13.47 -12.20
N TYR A 20 36.91 13.25 -11.00
CA TYR A 20 37.19 14.34 -10.07
C TYR A 20 38.37 15.20 -10.51
N ILE A 21 38.14 16.51 -10.63
CA ILE A 21 39.12 17.53 -10.95
C ILE A 21 39.25 18.45 -9.73
N PRO A 22 40.38 18.44 -9.00
CA PRO A 22 40.51 19.16 -7.73
C PRO A 22 40.39 20.69 -7.82
N SER A 23 40.70 21.27 -8.99
CA SER A 23 40.68 22.72 -9.21
C SER A 23 39.42 23.13 -9.97
N GLU A 24 38.62 24.02 -9.39
CA GLU A 24 37.46 24.62 -10.06
C GLU A 24 37.86 25.29 -11.38
N ASN A 25 38.95 26.06 -11.38
CA ASN A 25 39.41 26.76 -12.60
C ASN A 25 39.75 25.80 -13.73
N ILE A 26 40.40 24.67 -13.42
CA ILE A 26 40.73 23.64 -14.42
C ILE A 26 39.46 22.93 -14.88
N TYR A 27 38.54 22.62 -13.97
CA TYR A 27 37.24 22.05 -14.32
C TYR A 27 36.50 22.96 -15.33
N TYR A 28 36.42 24.27 -15.05
CA TYR A 28 35.78 25.22 -15.95
C TYR A 28 36.44 25.25 -17.33
N GLN A 29 37.77 25.20 -17.41
CA GLN A 29 38.46 25.10 -18.71
C GLN A 29 38.07 23.83 -19.47
N ILE A 30 37.99 22.69 -18.78
CA ILE A 30 37.63 21.40 -19.39
C ILE A 30 36.18 21.40 -19.90
N ILE A 31 35.23 21.91 -19.12
CA ILE A 31 33.82 21.91 -19.54
C ILE A 31 33.47 23.03 -20.53
N SER A 32 34.34 24.05 -20.66
CA SER A 32 34.17 25.13 -21.65
C SER A 32 34.79 24.78 -23.00
N ASP A 33 35.63 23.75 -23.05
CA ASP A 33 36.14 23.16 -24.28
C ASP A 33 35.16 22.09 -24.75
N GLU A 34 34.41 22.40 -25.81
CA GLU A 34 33.37 21.54 -26.36
C GLU A 34 33.90 20.18 -26.83
N GLU A 35 35.11 20.15 -27.43
CA GLU A 35 35.70 18.90 -27.91
C GLU A 35 36.06 17.97 -26.74
N LEU A 36 36.64 18.52 -25.68
CA LEU A 36 36.99 17.76 -24.48
C LEU A 36 35.76 17.28 -23.71
N PHE A 37 34.75 18.16 -23.57
CA PHE A 37 33.51 17.81 -22.90
C PHE A 37 32.74 16.72 -23.65
N ASP A 38 32.60 16.86 -24.97
CA ASP A 38 31.97 15.84 -25.82
C ASP A 38 32.74 14.53 -25.81
N TYR A 39 34.08 14.59 -25.84
CA TYR A 39 34.91 13.40 -25.73
C TYR A 39 34.69 12.67 -24.40
N ALA A 40 34.67 13.39 -23.28
CA ALA A 40 34.38 12.81 -21.97
C ALA A 40 32.98 12.17 -21.93
N GLY A 41 31.97 12.87 -22.47
CA GLY A 41 30.59 12.39 -22.58
C GLY A 41 30.46 11.11 -23.41
N LYS A 42 31.12 11.04 -24.58
CA LYS A 42 31.18 9.83 -25.43
C LYS A 42 31.78 8.62 -24.71
N MET A 43 32.64 8.87 -23.73
CA MET A 43 33.26 7.84 -22.91
C MET A 43 32.46 7.53 -21.63
N MET A 44 31.26 8.09 -21.47
CA MET A 44 30.43 7.98 -20.26
C MET A 44 31.19 8.47 -19.01
N VAL A 45 32.11 9.43 -19.18
CA VAL A 45 32.87 10.06 -18.11
C VAL A 45 32.35 11.47 -17.93
N LEU A 46 31.88 11.80 -16.73
CA LEU A 46 31.44 13.13 -16.39
C LEU A 46 32.53 13.82 -15.54
N PRO A 47 33.20 14.86 -16.07
CA PRO A 47 34.08 15.70 -15.26
C PRO A 47 33.30 16.37 -14.13
N VAL A 48 33.86 16.40 -12.93
CA VAL A 48 33.29 17.08 -11.77
C VAL A 48 34.36 17.81 -10.97
N SER A 49 34.02 18.99 -10.51
CA SER A 49 34.79 19.80 -9.56
C SER A 49 34.46 19.45 -8.10
N PRO A 50 35.16 19.99 -7.08
CA PRO A 50 34.78 19.80 -5.68
C PRO A 50 33.33 20.21 -5.38
N LEU A 51 32.87 21.34 -5.92
CA LEU A 51 31.51 21.81 -5.67
C LEU A 51 30.46 20.92 -6.35
N SER A 52 30.66 20.63 -7.64
CA SER A 52 29.71 19.80 -8.40
C SER A 52 29.71 18.35 -7.90
N PHE A 53 30.87 17.78 -7.55
CA PHE A 53 30.95 16.46 -6.95
C PHE A 53 30.16 16.37 -5.65
N TYR A 54 30.28 17.36 -4.76
CA TYR A 54 29.48 17.43 -3.54
C TYR A 54 27.97 17.48 -3.84
N ALA A 55 27.56 18.28 -4.84
CA ALA A 55 26.15 18.36 -5.25
C ALA A 55 25.62 17.01 -5.77
N TYR A 56 26.39 16.31 -6.60
CA TYR A 56 26.04 14.96 -7.09
C TYR A 56 25.94 13.96 -5.95
N LEU A 57 26.90 13.93 -5.02
CA LEU A 57 26.83 13.05 -3.84
C LEU A 57 25.58 13.33 -3.01
N LYS A 58 25.24 14.61 -2.79
CA LYS A 58 24.03 14.99 -2.05
C LYS A 58 22.76 14.52 -2.77
N ALA A 59 22.68 14.68 -4.09
CA ALA A 59 21.56 14.19 -4.88
C ALA A 59 21.43 12.65 -4.83
N ILE A 60 22.55 11.94 -4.91
CA ILE A 60 22.59 10.47 -4.79
C ILE A 60 22.10 10.03 -3.40
N LEU A 61 22.57 10.67 -2.33
CA LEU A 61 22.14 10.36 -0.96
C LEU A 61 20.62 10.54 -0.80
N ILE A 62 20.08 11.66 -1.28
CA ILE A 62 18.63 11.93 -1.24
C ILE A 62 17.86 10.87 -2.05
N SER A 63 18.36 10.47 -3.22
CA SER A 63 17.73 9.42 -4.04
C SER A 63 17.71 8.07 -3.31
N LEU A 64 18.81 7.68 -2.68
CA LEU A 64 18.91 6.44 -1.89
C LEU A 64 17.99 6.45 -0.66
N GLU A 65 17.84 7.60 0.01
CA GLU A 65 16.85 7.76 1.08
C GLU A 65 15.41 7.64 0.54
N GLY A 66 15.14 8.24 -0.62
CA GLY A 66 13.87 8.12 -1.33
C GLY A 66 13.49 6.68 -1.66
N GLN A 67 14.46 5.86 -2.11
CA GLN A 67 14.23 4.43 -2.38
C GLN A 67 13.77 3.67 -1.12
N LYS A 68 14.38 3.93 0.03
CA LYS A 68 13.96 3.32 1.31
C LYS A 68 12.54 3.72 1.71
N ILE A 69 12.15 4.97 1.43
CA ILE A 69 10.79 5.46 1.68
C ILE A 69 9.80 4.75 0.74
N GLU A 70 10.16 4.60 -0.53
CA GLU A 70 9.34 3.90 -1.53
C GLU A 70 9.04 2.45 -1.13
N GLU A 71 10.03 1.70 -0.66
CA GLU A 71 9.84 0.33 -0.17
C GLU A 71 8.84 0.25 0.98
N LYS A 72 8.96 1.15 1.96
CA LYS A 72 8.01 1.25 3.08
C LYS A 72 6.62 1.62 2.60
N ALA A 73 6.50 2.54 1.64
CA ALA A 73 5.22 2.94 1.07
C ALA A 73 4.53 1.76 0.35
N LYS A 74 5.28 0.97 -0.43
CA LYS A 74 4.78 -0.26 -1.06
C LYS A 74 4.24 -1.25 -0.03
N PHE A 75 4.98 -1.46 1.06
CA PHE A 75 4.53 -2.29 2.17
C PHE A 75 3.19 -1.79 2.78
N ILE A 76 3.09 -0.49 3.04
CA ILE A 76 1.86 0.13 3.58
C ILE A 76 0.67 -0.07 2.62
N ILE A 77 0.86 0.15 1.32
CA ILE A 77 -0.20 -0.03 0.31
C ILE A 77 -0.68 -1.49 0.26
N ASN A 78 0.25 -2.44 0.33
CA ASN A 78 -0.09 -3.87 0.37
C ASN A 78 -0.89 -4.23 1.63
N LEU A 79 -0.48 -3.71 2.79
CA LEU A 79 -1.18 -3.92 4.05
C LEU A 79 -2.61 -3.34 3.99
N LEU A 80 -2.77 -2.11 3.50
CA LEU A 80 -4.09 -1.48 3.33
C LEU A 80 -4.98 -2.29 2.38
N SER A 81 -4.41 -2.86 1.33
CA SER A 81 -5.14 -3.71 0.38
C SER A 81 -5.62 -5.01 1.03
N ALA A 82 -4.81 -5.61 1.91
CA ALA A 82 -5.21 -6.78 2.70
C ALA A 82 -6.36 -6.42 3.67
N ILE A 83 -6.20 -5.34 4.45
CA ILE A 83 -7.22 -4.85 5.38
C ILE A 83 -8.56 -4.58 4.66
N LYS A 84 -8.51 -3.99 3.46
CA LYS A 84 -9.72 -3.75 2.65
C LYS A 84 -10.44 -5.05 2.28
N LYS A 85 -9.70 -6.12 1.94
CA LYS A 85 -10.29 -7.44 1.64
C LYS A 85 -10.95 -8.03 2.88
N ASP A 86 -10.26 -7.98 4.02
CA ASP A 86 -10.79 -8.49 5.29
C ASP A 86 -12.07 -7.75 5.70
N TYR A 87 -12.09 -6.42 5.52
CA TYR A 87 -13.27 -5.60 5.75
C TYR A 87 -14.49 -6.08 4.93
N TYR A 88 -14.33 -6.36 3.64
CA TYR A 88 -15.44 -6.84 2.82
C TYR A 88 -15.95 -8.20 3.27
N LYS A 89 -15.06 -9.12 3.63
CA LYS A 89 -15.43 -10.44 4.15
C LYS A 89 -16.22 -10.32 5.45
N ILE A 90 -15.73 -9.52 6.40
CA ILE A 90 -16.41 -9.27 7.67
C ILE A 90 -17.78 -8.63 7.43
N ARG A 91 -17.88 -7.69 6.48
CA ARG A 91 -19.15 -7.04 6.12
C ARG A 91 -20.17 -8.04 5.57
N GLU A 92 -19.73 -9.00 4.76
CA GLU A 92 -20.58 -10.07 4.24
C GLU A 92 -21.06 -10.99 5.36
N ASP A 93 -20.14 -11.47 6.21
CA ASP A 93 -20.47 -12.30 7.37
C ASP A 93 -21.46 -11.59 8.31
N PHE A 94 -21.26 -10.28 8.54
CA PHE A 94 -22.17 -9.47 9.35
C PHE A 94 -23.56 -9.30 8.71
N SER A 95 -23.63 -9.18 7.38
CA SER A 95 -24.90 -9.14 6.66
C SER A 95 -25.68 -10.45 6.82
N ILE A 96 -24.97 -11.59 6.72
CA ILE A 96 -25.56 -12.93 6.92
C ILE A 96 -26.07 -13.06 8.35
N LEU A 97 -25.27 -12.67 9.35
CA LEU A 97 -25.67 -12.68 10.76
C LEU A 97 -26.94 -11.86 10.99
N ASN A 98 -27.00 -10.63 10.46
CA ASN A 98 -28.19 -9.79 10.58
C ASN A 98 -29.44 -10.45 10.00
N ARG A 99 -29.32 -11.10 8.83
CA ARG A 99 -30.43 -11.86 8.24
C ARG A 99 -30.90 -12.99 9.17
N HIS A 100 -29.98 -13.72 9.80
CA HIS A 100 -30.35 -14.76 10.76
C HIS A 100 -31.05 -14.18 11.99
N LEU A 101 -30.57 -13.06 12.53
CA LEU A 101 -31.21 -12.38 13.65
C LEU A 101 -32.62 -11.89 13.30
N THR A 102 -32.80 -11.29 12.12
CA THR A 102 -34.13 -10.88 11.64
C THR A 102 -35.08 -12.07 11.51
N ASN A 103 -34.61 -13.20 10.96
CA ASN A 103 -35.43 -14.41 10.84
C ASN A 103 -35.83 -14.96 12.21
N ALA A 104 -34.88 -15.03 13.15
CA ALA A 104 -35.15 -15.49 14.52
C ALA A 104 -36.16 -14.57 15.23
N TYR A 105 -36.00 -13.26 15.09
CA TYR A 105 -36.94 -12.27 15.63
C TYR A 105 -38.35 -12.44 15.06
N ASN A 106 -38.48 -12.59 13.75
CA ASN A 106 -39.77 -12.82 13.09
C ASN A 106 -40.42 -14.14 13.56
N GLN A 107 -39.63 -15.21 13.70
CA GLN A 107 -40.12 -16.49 14.21
C GLN A 107 -40.60 -16.37 15.66
N SER A 108 -39.88 -15.64 16.50
CA SER A 108 -40.27 -15.37 17.88
C SER A 108 -41.61 -14.64 17.95
N ASN A 109 -41.80 -13.60 17.13
CA ASN A 109 -43.07 -12.87 17.06
C ASN A 109 -44.24 -13.75 16.59
N ASN A 110 -44.00 -14.64 15.62
CA ASN A 110 -45.01 -15.57 15.14
C ASN A 110 -45.39 -16.60 16.22
N LEU A 111 -44.41 -17.14 16.95
CA LEU A 111 -44.65 -18.05 18.07
C LEU A 111 -45.45 -17.37 19.17
N PHE A 112 -45.13 -16.11 19.51
CA PHE A 112 -45.88 -15.34 20.49
C PHE A 112 -47.36 -15.18 20.08
N LYS A 113 -47.65 -14.83 18.82
CA LYS A 113 -49.04 -14.76 18.31
C LYS A 113 -49.77 -16.09 18.41
N ASN A 114 -49.10 -17.20 18.06
CA ASN A 114 -49.69 -18.53 18.13
C ASN A 114 -49.99 -18.94 19.58
N LEU A 115 -49.11 -18.60 20.52
CA LEU A 115 -49.33 -18.82 21.95
C LEU A 115 -50.56 -18.05 22.45
N GLN A 116 -50.70 -16.76 22.10
CA GLN A 116 -51.88 -15.97 22.44
C GLN A 116 -53.17 -16.58 21.87
N MET A 117 -53.14 -17.06 20.62
CA MET A 117 -54.30 -17.75 20.02
C MET A 117 -54.65 -19.05 20.76
N LEU A 118 -53.65 -19.82 21.17
CA LEU A 118 -53.85 -21.04 21.94
C LEU A 118 -54.44 -20.74 23.33
N GLU A 119 -53.90 -19.73 24.01
CA GLU A 119 -54.40 -19.24 25.30
C GLU A 119 -55.87 -18.85 25.20
N ASN A 120 -56.24 -18.05 24.18
CA ASN A 120 -57.63 -17.68 23.92
C ASN A 120 -58.54 -18.91 23.67
N LYS A 121 -58.05 -19.93 22.96
CA LYS A 121 -58.80 -21.18 22.73
C LYS A 121 -59.00 -21.96 24.02
N LEU A 122 -57.97 -22.10 24.85
CA LEU A 122 -58.06 -22.77 26.15
C LEU A 122 -59.10 -22.10 27.05
N VAL A 123 -59.06 -20.77 27.15
CA VAL A 123 -60.05 -19.99 27.90
C VAL A 123 -61.46 -20.25 27.36
N SER A 124 -61.65 -20.25 26.04
CA SER A 124 -62.96 -20.52 25.44
C SER A 124 -63.48 -21.93 25.70
N THR A 125 -62.62 -22.94 25.79
CA THR A 125 -63.02 -24.33 26.06
C THR A 125 -63.40 -24.51 27.54
N ASN A 126 -62.64 -23.93 28.46
CA ASN A 126 -63.00 -23.92 29.88
C ASN A 126 -64.37 -23.25 30.11
N LEU A 127 -64.64 -22.13 29.43
CA LEU A 127 -65.95 -21.45 29.51
C LEU A 127 -67.11 -22.29 28.94
N LEU A 128 -66.84 -23.25 28.05
CA LEU A 128 -67.84 -24.18 27.53
C LEU A 128 -68.08 -25.35 28.51
N GLU A 129 -67.05 -25.87 29.17
CA GLU A 129 -67.20 -26.88 30.23
C GLU A 129 -68.02 -26.34 31.41
N ASP A 130 -67.78 -25.10 31.84
CA ASP A 130 -68.55 -24.46 32.91
C ASP A 130 -70.03 -24.27 32.57
N LYS A 131 -70.37 -24.12 31.28
CA LYS A 131 -71.76 -24.01 30.79
C LYS A 131 -72.46 -25.35 30.63
N ILE A 132 -71.72 -26.45 30.45
CA ILE A 132 -72.27 -27.80 30.33
C ILE A 132 -72.56 -28.41 31.72
N ASN A 133 -71.86 -27.93 32.75
CA ASN A 133 -71.99 -28.40 34.14
C ASN A 133 -72.99 -27.57 35.00
N GLN A 134 -73.75 -26.66 34.39
CA GLN A 134 -74.89 -25.95 35.00
C GLN A 134 -76.21 -26.45 34.42
#